data_AF-A0A962AYJ7-F1
#
_entry.id   AF-A0A962AYJ7-F1
#
_cell.length_a   1.000
_cell.length_b   1.000
_cell.length_c   1.000
_cell.angle_alpha   90.00
_cell.angle_beta   90.00
_cell.angle_gamma   90.00
#
_symmetry.space_group_name_H-M   'P 1'
#
loop_
_entity.id
_entity.type
_entity.pdbx_description
1 polymer ?
#
loop_
_entity_poly.entity_id
_entity_poly.type
_entity_poly.pdbx_seq_one_letter_code
_entity_poly.pdbx_strand_id
1 'polypeptide(L)'
;DSAGLAAAEFAAQEYRNGNSSWNAAGVSAGQKAFAAGVVPNRSSLSVGTPNVTVSLSGQVMTATVAYTAEVSTNLLRIAHIDTMSVSNSMTTTVTVAKYTDLHVVIDNSQSMGMAATAADENIIQTKLGTTCFLGCHINA
;
A
#
# COMPACT_ATOMS: atom_id res chain seq x y z
N ASP A 1 10.97 -7.25 11.16
CA ASP A 1 9.99 -6.16 11.15
C ASP A 1 10.35 -5.14 10.08
N SER A 2 11.54 -4.56 10.13
CA SER A 2 12.07 -3.65 9.09
C SER A 2 11.92 -4.14 7.65
N ALA A 3 12.12 -5.44 7.38
CA ALA A 3 11.91 -6.02 6.05
C ALA A 3 10.43 -6.02 5.61
N GLY A 4 9.50 -6.31 6.53
CA GLY A 4 8.06 -6.29 6.24
C GLY A 4 7.56 -4.86 6.01
N LEU A 5 8.05 -3.92 6.83
CA LEU A 5 7.77 -2.50 6.66
C LEU A 5 8.31 -1.96 5.34
N ALA A 6 9.58 -2.23 5.01
CA ALA A 6 10.18 -1.82 3.74
C ALA A 6 9.41 -2.39 2.53
N ALA A 7 8.96 -3.65 2.61
CA ALA A 7 8.16 -4.24 1.55
C ALA A 7 6.80 -3.55 1.38
N ALA A 8 6.08 -3.32 2.49
CA ALA A 8 4.75 -2.71 2.46
C ALA A 8 4.80 -1.23 2.05
N GLU A 9 5.72 -0.43 2.61
CA GLU A 9 5.80 1.00 2.31
C GLU A 9 6.26 1.27 0.88
N PHE A 10 7.28 0.54 0.39
CA PHE A 10 7.79 0.72 -0.95
C PHE A 10 6.76 0.32 -2.00
N ALA A 11 6.09 -0.83 -1.81
CA ALA A 11 4.97 -1.21 -2.67
C ALA A 11 3.82 -0.19 -2.62
N ALA A 12 3.52 0.39 -1.45
CA ALA A 12 2.44 1.36 -1.32
C ALA A 12 2.78 2.67 -2.04
N GLN A 13 4.05 3.07 -2.00
CA GLN A 13 4.54 4.23 -2.76
C GLN A 13 4.45 4.00 -4.26
N GLU A 14 4.93 2.85 -4.76
CA GLU A 14 4.87 2.52 -6.18
C GLU A 14 3.42 2.39 -6.68
N TYR A 15 2.53 1.85 -5.84
CA TYR A 15 1.10 1.81 -6.13
C TYR A 15 0.50 3.23 -6.23
N ARG A 16 0.85 4.14 -5.30
CA ARG A 16 0.42 5.55 -5.35
C ARG A 16 0.92 6.26 -6.60
N ASN A 17 2.14 5.94 -7.04
CA ASN A 17 2.77 6.48 -8.25
C ASN A 17 2.19 5.90 -9.56
N GLY A 18 1.28 4.92 -9.49
CA GLY A 18 0.67 4.30 -10.66
C GLY A 18 1.57 3.29 -11.37
N ASN A 19 2.66 2.83 -10.74
CA ASN A 19 3.54 1.80 -11.29
C ASN A 19 2.85 0.44 -11.23
N SER A 20 2.66 -0.22 -12.38
CA SER A 20 2.06 -1.56 -12.47
C SER A 20 2.88 -2.66 -11.80
N SER A 21 4.20 -2.43 -11.63
CA SER A 21 5.14 -3.37 -11.01
C SER A 21 5.35 -3.14 -9.51
N TRP A 22 4.42 -2.43 -8.84
CA TRP A 22 4.48 -2.10 -7.41
C TRP A 22 4.74 -3.32 -6.51
N ASN A 23 4.20 -4.50 -6.87
CA ASN A 23 4.37 -5.71 -6.08
C ASN A 23 5.82 -6.20 -6.11
N ALA A 24 6.38 -6.37 -7.31
CA ALA A 24 7.77 -6.80 -7.50
C ALA A 24 8.76 -5.82 -6.87
N ALA A 25 8.45 -4.52 -6.93
CA ALA A 25 9.22 -3.47 -6.29
C ALA A 25 9.24 -3.61 -4.75
N GLY A 26 8.08 -3.85 -4.12
CA GLY A 26 7.99 -4.13 -2.68
C GLY A 26 8.70 -5.41 -2.27
N VAL A 27 8.57 -6.49 -3.04
CA VAL A 27 9.31 -7.75 -2.81
C VAL A 27 10.82 -7.49 -2.79
N SER A 28 11.33 -6.76 -3.79
CA SER A 28 12.74 -6.40 -3.89
C SER A 28 13.20 -5.56 -2.70
N ALA A 29 12.40 -4.56 -2.28
CA ALA A 29 12.70 -3.72 -1.13
C ALA A 29 12.77 -4.53 0.18
N GLY A 30 11.81 -5.44 0.40
CA GLY A 30 11.79 -6.31 1.56
C GLY A 30 12.99 -7.25 1.64
N GLN A 31 13.36 -7.88 0.52
CA GLN A 31 14.54 -8.74 0.44
C GLN A 31 15.84 -7.98 0.74
N LYS A 32 15.99 -6.77 0.19
CA LYS A 32 17.17 -5.92 0.46
C LYS A 32 17.24 -5.49 1.92
N ALA A 33 16.12 -5.06 2.51
CA ALA A 33 16.05 -4.68 3.91
C ALA A 33 16.34 -5.86 4.85
N PHE A 34 15.88 -7.07 4.50
CA PHE A 34 16.19 -8.28 5.23
C PHE A 34 17.69 -8.60 5.17
N ALA A 35 18.29 -8.60 3.97
CA ALA A 35 19.71 -8.84 3.79
C ALA A 35 20.55 -7.82 4.58
N ALA A 36 20.18 -6.53 4.53
CA ALA A 36 20.87 -5.48 5.28
C ALA A 36 20.83 -5.68 6.81
N GLY A 37 19.77 -6.29 7.36
CA GLY A 37 19.67 -6.58 8.79
C GLY A 37 20.37 -7.85 9.24
N VAL A 38 20.48 -8.86 8.36
CA VAL A 38 21.05 -10.18 8.70
C VAL A 38 22.57 -10.24 8.46
N VAL A 39 23.05 -9.65 7.37
CA VAL A 39 24.43 -9.79 6.87
C VAL A 39 25.51 -9.17 7.80
N PRO A 40 25.27 -8.07 8.54
CA PRO A 40 26.36 -7.45 9.31
C PRO A 40 26.76 -8.14 10.63
N ASN A 41 25.96 -9.07 11.19
CA ASN A 41 26.03 -9.27 12.65
C ASN A 41 25.98 -10.70 13.23
N ARG A 42 25.93 -11.78 12.44
CA ARG A 42 25.79 -13.13 13.02
C ARG A 42 26.51 -14.25 12.25
N SER A 43 27.78 -14.49 12.58
CA SER A 43 28.58 -15.61 12.05
C SER A 43 28.06 -17.01 12.44
N SER A 44 27.23 -17.11 13.48
CA SER A 44 26.58 -18.34 13.93
C SER A 44 25.21 -18.60 13.29
N LEU A 45 24.82 -17.79 12.30
CA LEU A 45 23.51 -17.84 11.66
C LEU A 45 23.67 -17.93 10.14
N SER A 46 23.22 -19.04 9.57
CA SER A 46 23.04 -19.17 8.12
C SER A 46 21.57 -18.88 7.79
N VAL A 47 21.30 -17.89 6.94
CA VAL A 47 19.93 -17.51 6.57
C VAL A 47 19.78 -17.55 5.05
N GLY A 48 18.78 -18.26 4.56
CA GLY A 48 18.43 -18.28 3.15
C GLY A 48 17.76 -16.97 2.69
N THR A 49 17.53 -16.84 1.38
CA THR A 49 16.70 -15.74 0.86
C THR A 49 15.29 -15.83 1.45
N PRO A 50 14.76 -14.75 2.05
CA PRO A 50 13.43 -14.78 2.62
C PRO A 50 12.36 -14.87 1.52
N ASN A 51 11.26 -15.56 1.81
CA ASN A 51 10.04 -15.49 1.03
C ASN A 51 9.31 -14.20 1.40
N VAL A 52 9.16 -13.29 0.43
CA VAL A 52 8.47 -12.02 0.61
C VAL A 52 7.26 -11.99 -0.31
N THR A 53 6.08 -11.76 0.27
CA THR A 53 4.82 -11.62 -0.47
C THR A 53 4.18 -10.29 -0.16
N VAL A 54 3.71 -9.57 -1.17
CA VAL A 54 2.93 -8.34 -0.99
C VAL A 54 1.57 -8.50 -1.67
N SER A 55 0.51 -8.06 -0.99
CA SER A 55 -0.86 -8.09 -1.49
C SER A 55 -1.58 -6.78 -1.16
N LEU A 56 -2.57 -6.43 -1.98
CA LEU A 56 -3.42 -5.28 -1.76
C LEU A 56 -4.88 -5.76 -1.69
N SER A 57 -5.57 -5.41 -0.61
CA SER A 57 -7.00 -5.64 -0.44
C SER A 57 -7.69 -4.33 -0.09
N GLY A 58 -8.51 -3.82 -1.01
CA GLY A 58 -9.08 -2.48 -0.90
C GLY A 58 -8.00 -1.41 -0.81
N GLN A 59 -7.88 -0.78 0.36
CA GLN A 59 -6.87 0.24 0.65
C GLN A 59 -5.79 -0.25 1.62
N VAL A 60 -5.77 -1.54 1.96
CA VAL A 60 -4.79 -2.11 2.90
C VAL A 60 -3.78 -2.93 2.12
N MET A 61 -2.53 -2.49 2.15
CA MET A 61 -1.40 -3.24 1.63
C MET A 61 -0.82 -4.10 2.74
N THR A 62 -0.70 -5.40 2.48
CA THR A 62 -0.16 -6.39 3.43
C THR A 62 1.10 -6.99 2.85
N ALA A 63 2.20 -6.92 3.58
CA ALA A 63 3.44 -7.60 3.27
C ALA A 63 3.73 -8.67 4.32
N THR A 64 4.15 -9.85 3.87
CA THR A 64 4.60 -10.95 4.73
C THR A 64 6.01 -11.35 4.33
N VAL A 65 6.88 -11.47 5.32
CA VAL A 65 8.27 -11.92 5.17
C VAL A 65 8.46 -13.16 6.02
N ALA A 66 8.73 -14.29 5.37
CA ALA A 66 9.00 -15.56 6.01
C ALA A 66 10.42 -16.03 5.69
N TYR A 67 11.12 -16.56 6.67
CA TYR A 67 12.46 -17.10 6.48
C TYR A 67 12.73 -18.30 7.39
N THR A 68 13.68 -19.11 6.97
CA THR A 68 14.27 -20.18 7.76
C THR A 68 15.77 -19.91 7.88
N ALA A 69 16.29 -20.10 9.08
CA ALA A 69 17.69 -19.92 9.42
C ALA A 69 18.22 -21.14 10.16
N GLU A 70 19.49 -21.48 9.93
CA GLU A 70 20.21 -22.43 10.76
C GLU A 70 21.09 -21.70 11.76
N VAL A 71 20.91 -22.04 13.04
CA VAL A 71 21.69 -21.51 14.15
C VAL A 71 22.68 -22.57 14.60
N SER A 72 23.97 -22.26 14.62
CA SER A 72 24.97 -23.16 15.19
C SER A 72 24.85 -23.24 16.72
N THR A 73 24.81 -24.46 17.26
CA THR A 73 24.52 -24.70 18.68
C THR A 73 25.77 -25.05 19.47
N ASN A 74 26.32 -24.12 20.26
CA ASN A 74 27.58 -24.38 20.98
C ASN A 74 27.48 -25.48 22.05
N LEU A 75 26.37 -25.54 22.79
CA LEU A 75 26.20 -26.52 23.88
C LEU A 75 25.76 -27.90 23.36
N LEU A 76 24.84 -27.93 22.40
CA LEU A 76 24.28 -29.17 21.86
C LEU A 76 25.27 -29.94 20.97
N ARG A 77 26.39 -29.31 20.59
CA ARG A 77 27.51 -30.00 19.95
C ARG A 77 28.08 -31.15 20.77
N ILE A 78 28.01 -31.07 22.11
CA ILE A 78 28.41 -32.18 23.00
C ILE A 78 27.51 -33.41 22.78
N ALA A 79 26.26 -33.19 22.35
CA ALA A 79 25.29 -34.22 22.01
C ALA A 79 25.17 -34.47 20.49
N HIS A 80 26.18 -34.08 19.70
CA HIS A 80 26.22 -34.23 18.23
C HIS A 80 25.08 -33.53 17.46
N ILE A 81 24.55 -32.44 18.01
CA ILE A 81 23.63 -31.54 17.28
C ILE A 81 24.40 -30.26 17.01
N ASP A 82 24.86 -30.11 15.76
CA ASP A 82 25.69 -28.97 15.34
C ASP A 82 24.86 -27.73 14.96
N THR A 83 23.64 -27.94 14.46
CA THR A 83 22.74 -26.85 14.04
C THR A 83 21.30 -27.08 14.48
N MET A 84 20.57 -25.98 14.64
CA MET A 84 19.11 -25.97 14.83
C MET A 84 18.46 -25.08 13.77
N SER A 85 17.40 -25.58 13.15
CA SER A 85 16.57 -24.80 12.24
C SER A 85 15.57 -23.94 13.02
N VAL A 86 15.50 -22.66 12.68
CA VAL A 86 14.56 -21.68 13.22
C VAL A 86 13.81 -21.03 12.06
N SER A 87 12.48 -21.09 12.11
CA SER A 87 11.62 -20.42 11.13
C SER A 87 10.85 -19.28 11.78
N ASN A 88 10.68 -18.18 11.05
CA ASN A 88 9.92 -17.03 11.50
C ASN A 88 9.13 -16.42 10.34
N SER A 89 7.96 -15.86 10.65
CA SER A 89 7.13 -15.12 9.70
C SER A 89 6.68 -13.81 10.34
N MET A 90 6.80 -12.72 9.59
CA MET A 90 6.43 -11.38 10.02
C MET A 90 5.46 -10.78 9.02
N THR A 91 4.37 -10.18 9.50
CA THR A 91 3.35 -9.55 8.65
C THR A 91 3.21 -8.08 9.03
N THR A 92 3.21 -7.21 8.04
CA THR A 92 3.08 -5.75 8.18
C THR A 92 1.99 -5.25 7.26
N THR A 93 1.20 -4.28 7.74
CA THR A 93 0.11 -3.67 6.97
C THR A 93 0.26 -2.16 6.90
N VAL A 94 0.04 -1.58 5.71
CA VAL A 94 0.07 -0.14 5.45
C VAL A 94 -1.19 0.27 4.71
N THR A 95 -1.84 1.35 5.13
CA THR A 95 -3.01 1.90 4.44
C THR A 95 -2.56 2.80 3.29
N VAL A 96 -3.04 2.52 2.07
CA VAL A 96 -2.69 3.20 0.82
C VAL A 96 -3.76 4.23 0.40
N ALA A 97 -4.52 4.74 1.37
CA ALA A 97 -5.64 5.65 1.10
C ALA A 97 -5.20 6.82 0.20
N LYS A 98 -5.94 7.02 -0.90
CA LYS A 98 -5.88 8.23 -1.72
C LYS A 98 -6.97 9.18 -1.23
N TYR A 99 -6.59 10.17 -0.44
CA TYR A 99 -7.48 11.31 -0.17
C TYR A 99 -7.49 12.21 -1.40
N THR A 100 -8.69 12.53 -1.91
CA THR A 100 -8.87 13.49 -3.00
C THR A 100 -9.49 14.74 -2.39
N ASP A 101 -8.74 15.82 -2.33
CA ASP A 101 -9.27 17.11 -1.89
C ASP A 101 -10.00 17.78 -3.05
N LEU A 102 -11.33 17.85 -2.94
CA LEU A 102 -12.17 18.57 -3.89
C LEU A 102 -12.40 20.00 -3.39
N HIS A 103 -11.68 20.96 -3.97
CA HIS A 103 -11.91 22.38 -3.73
C HIS A 103 -12.92 22.91 -4.76
N VAL A 104 -14.17 23.06 -4.35
CA VAL A 104 -15.23 23.67 -5.18
C VAL A 104 -15.33 25.15 -4.83
N VAL A 105 -15.02 26.02 -5.79
CA VAL A 105 -15.31 27.45 -5.70
C VAL A 105 -16.62 27.68 -6.44
N ILE A 106 -17.66 28.10 -5.71
CA ILE A 106 -19.00 28.33 -6.25
C ILE A 106 -19.15 29.82 -6.55
N ASP A 107 -19.30 30.17 -7.83
CA ASP A 107 -19.71 31.51 -8.26
C ASP A 107 -21.21 31.71 -7.94
N ASN A 108 -21.52 32.66 -7.05
CA ASN A 108 -22.88 32.97 -6.60
C ASN A 108 -23.50 34.18 -7.33
N SER A 109 -22.91 34.63 -8.42
CA SER A 109 -23.47 35.71 -9.23
C SER A 109 -24.83 35.30 -9.83
N GLN A 110 -25.72 36.27 -10.03
CA GLN A 110 -27.04 36.02 -10.61
C GLN A 110 -26.99 35.40 -12.02
N SER A 111 -25.85 35.49 -12.72
CA SER A 111 -25.60 34.82 -14.00
C SER A 111 -25.47 33.30 -13.91
N MET A 112 -25.25 32.75 -12.71
CA MET A 112 -25.17 31.30 -12.46
C MET A 112 -26.49 30.70 -11.95
N GLY A 113 -27.55 31.50 -11.88
CA GLY A 113 -28.89 31.02 -11.51
C GLY A 113 -29.40 30.03 -12.55
N MET A 114 -29.21 28.73 -12.31
CA MET A 114 -29.89 27.70 -13.07
C MET A 114 -31.39 27.84 -12.85
N ALA A 115 -32.15 27.73 -13.93
CA ALA A 115 -33.58 27.81 -13.88
C ALA A 115 -34.14 26.66 -13.03
N ALA A 116 -34.98 27.01 -12.04
CA ALA A 116 -35.37 26.13 -10.94
C ALA A 116 -36.40 25.04 -11.32
N THR A 117 -36.81 24.97 -12.59
CA THR A 117 -37.81 23.98 -13.03
C THR A 117 -37.15 22.85 -13.80
N ALA A 118 -37.67 21.64 -13.63
CA ALA A 118 -37.17 20.44 -14.35
C ALA A 118 -37.22 20.59 -15.88
N ALA A 119 -38.12 21.42 -16.41
CA ALA A 119 -38.18 21.70 -17.84
C ALA A 119 -36.97 22.53 -18.30
N ASP A 120 -36.60 23.55 -17.52
CA ASP A 120 -35.48 24.43 -17.87
C ASP A 120 -34.12 23.76 -17.65
N GLU A 121 -33.99 22.93 -16.62
CA GLU A 121 -32.82 22.06 -16.41
C GLU A 121 -32.57 21.18 -17.63
N ASN A 122 -33.64 20.58 -18.18
CA ASN A 122 -33.54 19.69 -19.34
C ASN A 122 -33.14 20.45 -20.63
N ILE A 123 -33.62 21.69 -20.79
CA ILE A 123 -33.21 22.58 -21.89
C ILE A 123 -31.72 22.92 -21.78
N ILE A 124 -31.25 23.24 -20.57
CA ILE A 124 -29.84 23.61 -20.34
C ILE A 124 -28.92 22.40 -20.56
N GLN A 125 -29.27 21.23 -20.04
CA GLN A 125 -28.52 19.99 -20.28
C GLN A 125 -28.42 19.65 -21.77
N THR A 126 -29.54 19.80 -22.49
CA THR A 126 -29.58 19.56 -23.94
C THR A 126 -28.72 20.57 -24.72
N LYS A 127 -28.77 21.86 -24.35
CA LYS A 127 -27.99 22.91 -25.03
C LYS A 127 -26.49 22.84 -24.74
N LEU A 128 -26.11 22.44 -23.53
CA LEU A 128 -24.71 22.34 -23.12
C LEU A 128 -24.09 20.97 -23.41
N GLY A 129 -24.89 19.98 -23.82
CA GLY A 129 -24.42 18.62 -24.11
C GLY A 129 -23.82 17.90 -22.90
N THR A 130 -24.18 18.33 -21.68
CA THR A 130 -23.68 17.74 -20.43
C THR A 130 -24.84 17.42 -19.49
N THR A 131 -24.74 16.29 -18.81
CA THR A 131 -25.66 15.86 -17.74
C THR A 131 -25.11 16.18 -16.35
N CYS A 132 -23.90 16.73 -16.24
CA CYS A 132 -23.25 16.99 -14.97
C CYS A 132 -23.43 18.45 -14.54
N PHE A 133 -24.18 18.67 -13.45
CA PHE A 133 -24.33 19.97 -12.80
C PHE A 133 -24.48 19.80 -11.28
N LEU A 134 -24.12 20.85 -10.54
CA LEU A 134 -24.34 20.98 -9.10
C LEU A 134 -25.39 22.07 -8.87
N GLY A 135 -26.59 21.70 -8.43
CA GLY A 135 -27.67 22.61 -8.10
C GLY A 135 -27.94 22.64 -6.59
N CYS A 136 -28.19 23.83 -6.05
CA CYS A 136 -28.70 24.01 -4.68
C CYS A 136 -30.17 24.44 -4.75
N HIS A 137 -31.08 23.62 -4.23
CA HIS A 137 -32.48 24.00 -4.05
C HIS A 137 -32.64 24.71 -2.70
N ILE A 138 -33.13 25.95 -2.71
CA ILE A 138 -33.54 26.64 -1.51
C ILE A 138 -35.05 26.41 -1.40
N ASN A 139 -35.47 25.49 -0.53
CA ASN A 139 -36.88 25.40 -0.17
C ASN A 139 -37.21 26.61 0.70
N ALA A 140 -38.17 27.42 0.25
CA ALA A 140 -38.83 28.40 1.10
C ALA A 140 -39.80 27.69 2.05
#